data_AF-A0A4Q6GUB0-F1
#
_entry.id   AF-A0A4Q6GUB0-F1
#
_cell.length_a   1.000
_cell.length_b   1.000
_cell.length_c   1.000
_cell.angle_alpha   90.00
_cell.angle_beta   90.00
_cell.angle_gamma   90.00
#
_symmetry.space_group_name_H-M   'P 1'
#
loop_
_entity.id
_entity.type
_entity.pdbx_description
1 polymer ?
#
loop_
_entity_poly.entity_id
_entity_poly.type
_entity_poly.pdbx_seq_one_letter_code
_entity_poly.pdbx_strand_id
1 'polypeptide(L)'
;LVQWMAGRARIPAGSPLHRAAPLPLRVGAVVSLGGLADLRNEAALIKSSCGRDTHELAGVPGPGRPDVFVDTNAAELMPNGSRTWLVTGELDTISPPRVAHDYAARARKAGDAAEVVILPGASHYDEVAAGSPAWPTVLGVIERALGLPQP
;
A
#
# COMPACT_ATOMS: atom_id res chain seq x y z
N LEU A 1 0.59 7.99 0.57
CA LEU A 1 0.25 6.66 0.01
C LEU A 1 -1.27 6.54 -0.14
N VAL A 2 -1.79 6.09 -1.30
CA VAL A 2 -3.25 5.96 -1.56
C VAL A 2 -3.92 4.90 -0.68
N GLN A 3 -3.22 3.83 -0.30
CA GLN A 3 -3.74 2.79 0.60
C GLN A 3 -4.14 3.36 1.98
N TRP A 4 -3.33 4.28 2.53
CA TRP A 4 -3.69 4.99 3.76
C TRP A 4 -4.94 5.87 3.56
N MET A 5 -5.01 6.57 2.42
CA MET A 5 -6.15 7.45 2.10
C MET A 5 -7.47 6.66 1.97
N ALA A 6 -7.42 5.41 1.50
CA ALA A 6 -8.56 4.51 1.46
C ALA A 6 -9.06 4.15 2.88
N GLY A 7 -8.13 3.92 3.81
CA GLY A 7 -8.44 3.60 5.21
C GLY A 7 -8.67 4.79 6.14
N ARG A 8 -8.49 6.04 5.69
CA ARG A 8 -8.47 7.22 6.58
C ARG A 8 -9.71 7.40 7.48
N ALA A 9 -10.86 6.86 7.07
CA ALA A 9 -12.08 6.89 7.88
C ALA A 9 -11.99 6.02 9.15
N ARG A 10 -11.00 5.13 9.22
CA ARG A 10 -10.72 4.23 10.35
C ARG A 10 -9.76 4.84 11.38
N ILE A 11 -9.20 6.02 11.10
CA ILE A 11 -8.28 6.70 12.02
C ILE A 11 -9.02 7.01 13.32
N PRO A 12 -8.47 6.63 14.49
CA PRO A 12 -9.10 6.86 15.79
C PRO A 12 -9.41 8.34 16.03
N ALA A 13 -10.55 8.65 16.67
CA ALA A 13 -10.99 10.02 16.92
C ALA A 13 -9.99 10.88 17.72
N GLY A 14 -9.15 10.24 18.54
CA GLY A 14 -8.10 10.91 19.32
C GLY A 14 -6.82 11.20 18.53
N SER A 15 -6.69 10.73 17.29
CA SER A 15 -5.52 11.02 16.46
C SER A 15 -5.54 12.47 15.95
N PRO A 16 -4.40 13.18 15.90
CA PRO A 16 -4.31 14.48 15.25
C PRO A 16 -4.58 14.42 13.73
N LEU A 17 -4.54 13.23 13.13
CA LEU A 17 -4.87 13.00 11.72
C LEU A 17 -6.36 12.74 11.49
N HIS A 18 -7.15 12.57 12.55
CA HIS A 18 -8.59 12.39 12.45
C HIS A 18 -9.27 13.66 11.97
N ARG A 19 -10.31 13.50 11.14
CA ARG A 19 -11.23 14.57 10.77
C ARG A 19 -12.65 14.09 10.97
N ALA A 20 -13.41 14.80 11.80
CA ALA A 20 -14.83 14.50 12.07
C ALA A 20 -15.69 14.60 10.80
N ALA A 21 -15.38 15.55 9.92
CA ALA A 21 -16.00 15.72 8.61
C ALA A 21 -14.92 15.56 7.51
N PRO A 22 -14.53 14.33 7.15
CA PRO A 22 -13.58 14.12 6.08
C PRO A 22 -14.21 14.49 4.73
N LEU A 23 -13.39 14.83 3.73
CA LEU A 23 -13.86 14.96 2.36
C LEU A 23 -14.62 13.68 1.95
N PRO A 24 -15.74 13.78 1.21
CA PRO A 24 -16.54 12.63 0.78
C PRO A 24 -15.88 11.84 -0.37
N LEU A 25 -14.55 11.70 -0.34
CA LEU A 25 -13.76 10.96 -1.31
C LEU A 25 -13.69 9.48 -0.90
N ARG A 26 -14.36 8.60 -1.64
CA ARG A 26 -14.23 7.15 -1.46
C ARG A 26 -13.20 6.61 -2.44
N VAL A 27 -12.15 5.95 -1.93
CA VAL A 27 -11.16 5.25 -2.76
C VAL A 27 -11.60 3.80 -2.88
N GLY A 28 -12.23 3.45 -4.01
CA GLY A 28 -12.74 2.09 -4.24
C GLY A 28 -11.72 1.12 -4.85
N ALA A 29 -10.75 1.66 -5.59
CA ALA A 29 -9.73 0.90 -6.30
C ALA A 29 -8.34 1.50 -6.02
N VAL A 30 -7.36 0.63 -5.81
CA VAL A 30 -5.97 1.02 -5.55
C VAL A 30 -5.04 0.14 -6.39
N VAL A 31 -4.18 0.76 -7.19
CA VAL A 31 -3.05 0.08 -7.84
C VAL A 31 -1.79 0.53 -7.12
N SER A 32 -1.17 -0.39 -6.40
CA SER A 32 0.07 -0.18 -5.66
C SER A 32 1.22 -0.80 -6.45
N LEU A 33 2.15 0.03 -6.92
CA LEU A 33 3.39 -0.38 -7.58
C LEU A 33 4.48 -0.42 -6.50
N GLY A 34 5.10 -1.59 -6.25
CA GLY A 34 6.26 -1.72 -5.37
C GLY A 34 6.04 -1.21 -3.94
N GLY A 35 4.83 -1.40 -3.42
CA GLY A 35 4.36 -0.70 -2.23
C GLY A 35 4.76 -1.31 -0.88
N LEU A 36 5.32 -0.48 0.01
CA LEU A 36 5.65 -0.81 1.41
C LEU A 36 4.61 -0.22 2.39
N ALA A 37 3.39 -0.74 2.33
CA ALA A 37 2.23 -0.15 3.02
C ALA A 37 1.99 -0.66 4.46
N ASP A 38 2.75 -1.66 4.91
CA ASP A 38 2.74 -2.14 6.30
C ASP A 38 4.04 -1.75 7.01
N LEU A 39 4.10 -0.51 7.49
CA LEU A 39 5.29 0.05 8.15
C LEU A 39 5.72 -0.77 9.37
N ARG A 40 4.74 -1.37 10.08
CA ARG A 40 5.03 -2.17 11.27
C ARG A 40 5.67 -3.51 10.88
N ASN A 41 5.07 -4.22 9.91
CA ASN A 41 5.58 -5.52 9.47
C ASN A 41 6.90 -5.40 8.70
N GLU A 42 7.07 -4.33 7.93
CA GLU A 42 8.21 -4.14 7.02
C GLU A 42 9.33 -3.27 7.60
N ALA A 43 9.33 -2.97 8.90
CA ALA A 43 10.29 -2.04 9.50
C ALA A 43 11.76 -2.37 9.18
N ALA A 44 12.15 -3.64 9.30
CA ALA A 44 13.51 -4.08 9.00
C ALA A 44 13.85 -3.95 7.50
N LEU A 45 12.89 -4.29 6.64
CA LEU A 45 13.04 -4.16 5.20
C LEU A 45 13.19 -2.68 4.81
N ILE A 46 12.28 -1.80 5.25
CA ILE A 46 12.32 -0.35 5.02
C ILE A 46 13.68 0.23 5.43
N LYS A 47 14.21 -0.21 6.57
CA LYS A 47 15.55 0.19 7.01
C LYS A 47 16.63 -0.24 6.04
N SER A 48 16.62 -1.50 5.62
CA SER A 48 17.64 -2.05 4.72
C SER A 48 17.54 -1.55 3.28
N SER A 49 16.34 -1.36 2.73
CA SER A 49 16.13 -1.04 1.32
C SER A 49 15.94 0.45 1.05
N CYS A 50 15.29 1.19 1.95
CA CYS A 50 15.07 2.63 1.81
C CYS A 50 16.02 3.47 2.66
N GLY A 51 16.78 2.86 3.57
CA GLY A 51 17.65 3.58 4.50
C GLY A 51 16.88 4.44 5.50
N ARG A 52 15.63 4.06 5.82
CA ARG A 52 14.75 4.83 6.70
C ARG A 52 14.32 4.01 7.91
N ASP A 53 14.27 4.65 9.07
CA ASP A 53 13.60 4.10 10.23
C ASP A 53 12.11 4.49 10.21
N THR A 54 11.25 3.61 10.71
CA THR A 54 9.79 3.83 10.66
C THR A 54 9.33 5.06 11.42
N HIS A 55 10.09 5.53 12.42
CA HIS A 55 9.77 6.76 13.13
C HIS A 55 9.98 8.04 12.28
N GLU A 56 10.82 7.99 11.24
CA GLU A 56 10.94 9.09 10.26
C GLU A 56 9.67 9.20 9.39
N LEU A 57 8.90 8.11 9.27
CA LEU A 57 7.70 8.03 8.45
C LEU A 57 6.41 8.21 9.28
N ALA A 58 6.35 7.59 10.46
CA ALA A 58 5.18 7.53 11.33
C ALA A 58 5.23 8.54 12.51
N GLY A 59 6.40 9.14 12.75
CA GLY A 59 6.71 9.92 13.94
C GLY A 59 7.19 9.06 15.11
N VAL A 60 7.56 9.72 16.21
CA VAL A 60 8.05 9.07 17.44
C VAL A 60 6.89 8.88 18.43
N PRO A 61 6.77 7.71 19.10
CA PRO A 61 5.83 7.53 20.20
C PRO A 61 5.98 8.56 21.31
N GLY A 62 4.87 9.00 21.89
CA GLY A 62 4.88 9.95 23.00
C GLY A 62 3.60 9.93 23.83
N PRO A 63 3.53 10.74 24.91
CA PRO A 63 2.31 10.90 25.69
C PRO A 63 1.12 11.27 24.81
N GLY A 64 0.02 10.52 24.89
CA GLY A 64 -1.18 10.72 24.07
C GLY A 64 -1.16 10.06 22.68
N ARG A 65 0.00 9.58 22.21
CA ARG A 65 0.12 8.78 20.97
C ARG A 65 1.23 7.71 21.13
N PRO A 66 1.02 6.72 22.01
CA PRO A 66 2.04 5.70 22.30
C PRO A 66 2.23 4.70 21.14
N ASP A 67 1.22 4.53 20.30
CA ASP A 67 1.32 3.73 19.08
C ASP A 67 1.12 4.63 17.88
N VAL A 68 2.22 4.90 17.17
CA VAL A 68 2.22 5.78 16.00
C VAL A 68 1.62 5.12 14.76
N PHE A 69 1.50 3.79 14.73
CA PHE A 69 1.03 3.08 13.55
C PHE A 69 -0.49 3.05 13.43
N VAL A 70 -1.24 3.23 14.52
CA VAL A 70 -2.73 3.19 14.52
C VAL A 70 -3.37 4.21 13.58
N ASP A 71 -2.67 5.28 13.26
CA ASP A 71 -3.14 6.37 12.40
C ASP A 71 -2.24 6.66 11.19
N THR A 72 -1.09 5.99 11.05
CA THR A 72 -0.16 6.19 9.91
C THR A 72 0.11 4.94 9.10
N ASN A 73 -0.08 3.74 9.67
CA ASN A 73 0.15 2.49 8.97
C ASN A 73 -1.11 2.08 8.20
N ALA A 74 -1.04 2.01 6.87
CA ALA A 74 -2.20 1.69 6.04
C ALA A 74 -2.79 0.31 6.38
N ALA A 75 -1.93 -0.64 6.75
CA ALA A 75 -2.33 -1.98 7.16
C ALA A 75 -3.15 -2.03 8.47
N GLU A 76 -3.00 -1.04 9.37
CA GLU A 76 -3.84 -0.90 10.58
C GLU A 76 -5.22 -0.32 10.27
N LEU A 77 -5.39 0.30 9.10
CA LEU A 77 -6.64 0.93 8.67
C LEU A 77 -7.53 -0.02 7.85
N MET A 78 -7.27 -1.33 7.93
CA MET A 78 -8.10 -2.38 7.35
C MET A 78 -9.20 -2.86 8.33
N PRO A 79 -10.32 -3.40 7.82
CA PRO A 79 -10.75 -3.30 6.44
C PRO A 79 -11.12 -1.86 6.06
N ASN A 80 -10.91 -1.50 4.81
CA ASN A 80 -11.26 -0.18 4.26
C ASN A 80 -12.21 -0.24 3.06
N GLY A 81 -12.57 -1.45 2.60
CA GLY A 81 -13.52 -1.69 1.53
C GLY A 81 -13.01 -1.35 0.13
N SER A 82 -11.71 -1.10 -0.03
CA SER A 82 -11.09 -0.95 -1.34
C SER A 82 -10.75 -2.32 -1.95
N ARG A 83 -10.66 -2.34 -3.28
CA ARG A 83 -9.97 -3.40 -4.02
C ARG A 83 -8.55 -2.93 -4.32
N THR A 84 -7.55 -3.67 -3.85
CA THR A 84 -6.13 -3.33 -4.05
C THR A 84 -5.44 -4.33 -4.98
N TRP A 85 -4.81 -3.84 -6.04
CA TRP A 85 -3.82 -4.59 -6.82
C TRP A 85 -2.43 -4.22 -6.32
N LEU A 86 -1.66 -5.22 -5.88
CA LEU A 86 -0.26 -5.08 -5.51
C LEU A 86 0.59 -5.60 -6.65
N VAL A 87 1.06 -4.69 -7.48
CA VAL A 87 1.90 -4.96 -8.64
C VAL A 87 3.36 -4.80 -8.22
N THR A 88 4.19 -5.79 -8.48
CA THR A 88 5.57 -5.78 -8.00
C THR A 88 6.47 -6.56 -8.96
N GLY A 89 7.70 -6.09 -9.14
CA GLY A 89 8.71 -6.81 -9.91
C GLY A 89 9.08 -8.17 -9.29
N GLU A 90 9.23 -9.20 -10.12
CA GLU A 90 9.74 -10.51 -9.66
C GLU A 90 11.13 -10.40 -9.01
N LEU A 91 11.96 -9.49 -9.53
CA LEU A 91 13.33 -9.22 -9.08
C LEU A 91 13.43 -7.96 -8.22
N ASP A 92 12.31 -7.47 -7.69
CA ASP A 92 12.29 -6.33 -6.79
C ASP A 92 12.99 -6.67 -5.47
N THR A 93 14.04 -5.91 -5.12
CA THR A 93 14.78 -6.05 -3.86
C THR A 93 14.47 -4.95 -2.86
N ILE A 94 13.68 -3.94 -3.25
CA ILE A 94 13.27 -2.83 -2.39
C ILE A 94 11.95 -3.16 -1.69
N SER A 95 10.98 -3.65 -2.47
CA SER A 95 9.69 -4.16 -2.03
C SER A 95 9.45 -5.55 -2.65
N PRO A 96 10.18 -6.58 -2.20
CA PRO A 96 10.14 -7.90 -2.82
C PRO A 96 8.74 -8.53 -2.82
N PRO A 97 8.46 -9.49 -3.74
CA PRO A 97 7.18 -10.18 -3.85
C PRO A 97 6.51 -10.60 -2.53
N ARG A 98 7.31 -11.01 -1.54
CA ARG A 98 6.81 -11.39 -0.21
C ARG A 98 5.99 -10.27 0.45
N VAL A 99 6.37 -9.01 0.29
CA VAL A 99 5.68 -7.83 0.87
C VAL A 99 4.28 -7.70 0.30
N ALA A 100 4.15 -7.82 -1.03
CA ALA A 100 2.87 -7.77 -1.71
C ALA A 100 1.94 -8.91 -1.24
N HIS A 101 2.50 -10.11 -1.09
CA HIS A 101 1.76 -11.27 -0.56
C HIS A 101 1.33 -11.09 0.89
N ASP A 102 2.20 -10.60 1.77
CA ASP A 102 1.92 -10.38 3.19
C ASP A 102 0.79 -9.35 3.38
N TYR A 103 0.86 -8.21 2.67
CA TYR A 103 -0.21 -7.21 2.71
C TYR A 103 -1.52 -7.76 2.12
N ALA A 104 -1.47 -8.48 1.00
CA ALA A 104 -2.67 -9.10 0.42
C ALA A 104 -3.32 -10.11 1.37
N ALA A 105 -2.53 -10.92 2.07
CA ALA A 105 -3.03 -11.87 3.06
C ALA A 105 -3.71 -11.14 4.22
N ARG A 106 -3.11 -10.07 4.73
CA ARG A 106 -3.71 -9.24 5.80
C ARG A 106 -5.02 -8.58 5.35
N ALA A 107 -5.04 -7.99 4.15
CA ALA A 107 -6.23 -7.37 3.57
C ALA A 107 -7.39 -8.36 3.40
N ARG A 108 -7.11 -9.53 2.78
CA ARG A 108 -8.10 -10.59 2.59
C ARG A 108 -8.63 -11.13 3.92
N LYS A 109 -7.74 -11.34 4.90
CA LYS A 109 -8.14 -11.78 6.26
C LYS A 109 -9.05 -10.77 6.95
N ALA A 110 -8.85 -9.47 6.70
CA ALA A 110 -9.70 -8.40 7.23
C ALA A 110 -11.05 -8.26 6.48
N GLY A 111 -11.18 -8.86 5.30
CA GLY A 111 -12.38 -8.82 4.46
C GLY A 111 -12.29 -7.88 3.24
N ASP A 112 -11.13 -7.26 2.99
CA ASP A 112 -10.89 -6.46 1.78
C ASP A 112 -10.53 -7.33 0.57
N ALA A 113 -10.73 -6.80 -0.63
CA ALA A 113 -10.27 -7.46 -1.85
C ALA A 113 -8.82 -7.05 -2.16
N ALA A 114 -7.94 -8.04 -2.29
CA ALA A 114 -6.56 -7.81 -2.72
C ALA A 114 -6.14 -8.82 -3.79
N GLU A 115 -5.32 -8.39 -4.74
CA GLU A 115 -4.73 -9.20 -5.82
C GLU A 115 -3.23 -8.88 -5.90
N VAL A 116 -2.39 -9.91 -6.06
CA VAL A 116 -0.95 -9.72 -6.27
C VAL A 116 -0.66 -10.01 -7.73
N VAL A 117 0.06 -9.09 -8.39
CA VAL A 117 0.47 -9.18 -9.78
C VAL A 117 2.00 -9.12 -9.82
N ILE A 118 2.63 -10.27 -10.05
CA ILE A 118 4.09 -10.34 -10.19
C ILE A 118 4.45 -10.06 -11.65
N LEU A 119 5.38 -9.13 -11.87
CA LEU A 119 5.89 -8.75 -13.17
C LEU A 119 7.15 -9.58 -13.48
N PRO A 120 7.11 -10.56 -14.41
CA PRO A 120 8.23 -11.46 -14.64
C PRO A 120 9.49 -10.72 -15.10
N GLY A 121 10.64 -11.04 -14.51
CA GLY A 121 11.94 -10.44 -14.82
C GLY A 121 12.09 -8.95 -14.48
N ALA A 122 11.06 -8.30 -13.94
CA ALA A 122 11.06 -6.87 -13.65
C ALA A 122 11.70 -6.56 -12.29
N SER A 123 12.43 -5.46 -12.23
CA SER A 123 12.97 -4.84 -11.02
C SER A 123 11.95 -3.91 -10.35
N HIS A 124 12.34 -3.30 -9.23
CA HIS A 124 11.56 -2.26 -8.54
C HIS A 124 11.23 -1.04 -9.43
N TYR A 125 12.05 -0.74 -10.43
CA TYR A 125 11.89 0.47 -11.24
C TYR A 125 11.10 0.23 -12.54
N ASP A 126 11.02 -1.02 -12.99
CA ASP A 126 10.35 -1.35 -14.25
C ASP A 126 8.83 -1.15 -14.18
N GLU A 127 8.24 -1.31 -13.00
CA GLU A 127 6.80 -1.12 -12.76
C GLU A 127 6.32 0.33 -12.97
N VAL A 128 7.20 1.33 -12.81
CA VAL A 128 6.88 2.75 -13.03
C VAL A 128 7.42 3.28 -14.36
N ALA A 129 8.33 2.55 -15.00
CA ALA A 129 8.92 2.95 -16.27
C ALA A 129 7.98 2.57 -17.42
N ALA A 130 7.30 3.57 -18.00
CA ALA A 130 6.36 3.35 -19.11
C ALA A 130 6.99 2.75 -20.39
N GLY A 131 8.33 2.77 -20.50
CA GLY A 131 9.08 2.12 -21.58
C GLY A 131 9.57 0.70 -21.23
N SER A 132 9.29 0.19 -20.03
CA SER A 132 9.75 -1.14 -19.63
C SER A 132 8.93 -2.26 -20.31
N PRO A 133 9.50 -3.46 -20.45
CA PRO A 133 8.74 -4.64 -20.88
C PRO A 133 7.56 -5.00 -19.96
N ALA A 134 7.57 -4.53 -18.70
CA ALA A 134 6.53 -4.79 -17.73
C ALA A 134 5.31 -3.87 -17.89
N TRP A 135 5.49 -2.71 -18.52
CA TRP A 135 4.46 -1.67 -18.61
C TRP A 135 3.12 -2.14 -19.23
N PRO A 136 3.07 -2.97 -20.29
CA PRO A 136 1.79 -3.47 -20.80
C PRO A 136 0.95 -4.18 -19.74
N THR A 137 1.59 -4.94 -18.84
CA THR A 137 0.91 -5.61 -17.72
C THR A 137 0.41 -4.61 -16.68
N VAL A 138 1.24 -3.61 -16.34
CA VAL A 138 0.87 -2.53 -15.39
C VAL A 138 -0.31 -1.73 -15.92
N LEU A 139 -0.28 -1.34 -17.20
CA LEU A 139 -1.36 -0.59 -17.86
C LEU A 139 -2.66 -1.40 -17.84
N GLY A 140 -2.60 -2.70 -18.17
CA GLY A 140 -3.79 -3.56 -18.08
C GLY A 140 -4.38 -3.62 -16.66
N VAL A 141 -3.56 -3.63 -15.61
CA VAL A 141 -4.05 -3.53 -14.22
C VAL A 141 -4.75 -2.20 -13.96
N ILE A 142 -4.18 -1.08 -14.43
CA ILE A 142 -4.77 0.25 -14.30
C ILE A 142 -6.12 0.32 -15.02
N GLU A 143 -6.20 -0.20 -16.24
CA GLU A 143 -7.44 -0.24 -17.02
C GLU A 143 -8.52 -1.09 -16.33
N ARG A 144 -8.16 -2.26 -15.78
CA ARG A 144 -9.09 -3.05 -14.95
C ARG A 144 -9.56 -2.29 -13.72
N ALA A 145 -8.67 -1.57 -13.05
CA ALA A 145 -9.00 -0.77 -11.88
C ALA A 145 -9.96 0.40 -12.21
N LEU A 146 -9.88 0.94 -13.44
CA LEU A 146 -10.77 1.96 -13.97
C LEU A 146 -12.07 1.39 -14.57
N GLY A 147 -12.20 0.07 -14.67
CA GLY A 147 -13.36 -0.58 -15.31
C GLY A 147 -13.38 -0.43 -16.84
N LEU A 148 -12.22 -0.19 -17.46
CA LEU A 148 -12.10 -0.07 -18.91
C LEU A 148 -12.09 -1.45 -19.59
N PRO A 149 -12.58 -1.56 -20.83
CA PRO A 149 -12.47 -2.78 -21.63
C PRO A 149 -11.00 -3.21 -21.73
N GLN A 150 -10.75 -4.51 -21.59
CA GLN A 150 -9.43 -5.08 -21.89
C GLN A 150 -9.35 -5.37 -23.40
N PRO A 151 -8.18 -5.18 -24.03
CA PRO A 151 -7.98 -5.52 -25.44
C PRO A 151 -8.13 -7.02 -25.73
#